data_AF-A0A0Q0X7Z5-F1
#
_entry.id   AF-A0A0Q0X7Z5-F1
#
_cell.length_a   1.000
_cell.length_b   1.000
_cell.length_c   1.000
_cell.angle_alpha   90.00
_cell.angle_beta   90.00
_cell.angle_gamma   90.00
#
_symmetry.space_group_name_H-M   'P 1'
#
loop_
_entity.id
_entity.type
_entity.pdbx_description
1 polymer ?
#
loop_
_entity_poly.entity_id
_entity_poly.type
_entity_poly.pdbx_seq_one_letter_code
_entity_poly.pdbx_strand_id
1 'polypeptide(L)'
;MKTLKHIVLTALMLTALNGYSTEIEIVSSASVTTLQFSNVKKGQQITIKDNSNITLYKEVVAGNGTYAKRFDLTALENGTYFIELSKDCEIIVKSFTIQGNRVRFIQDSEYKIFKPTVRLDNEHLIVSQLSLTNAPLNVELYYNGVLIHTDIITGATILNRVYQLSASQKGAYTVVMNTGDRNFVQNFTI
;
A
#
# COMPACT_ATOMS: atom_id res chain seq x y z
N MET A 1 -18.57 19.33 -15.52
CA MET A 1 -18.10 19.22 -14.11
C MET A 1 -18.65 17.92 -13.54
N LYS A 2 -17.81 16.91 -13.29
CA LYS A 2 -18.27 15.64 -12.70
C LYS A 2 -18.52 15.86 -11.22
N THR A 3 -19.77 15.79 -10.79
CA THR A 3 -20.18 15.90 -9.39
C THR A 3 -19.58 14.75 -8.59
N LEU A 4 -18.77 15.07 -7.58
CA LEU A 4 -18.25 14.10 -6.61
C LEU A 4 -19.44 13.56 -5.79
N LYS A 5 -20.00 12.41 -6.20
CA LYS A 5 -20.99 11.70 -5.39
C LYS A 5 -20.26 11.17 -4.15
N HIS A 6 -20.62 11.69 -2.98
CA HIS A 6 -20.09 11.21 -1.71
C HIS A 6 -20.71 9.84 -1.44
N ILE A 7 -20.06 8.77 -1.90
CA ILE A 7 -20.48 7.40 -1.66
C ILE A 7 -20.06 7.03 -0.23
N VAL A 8 -21.04 6.97 0.67
CA VAL A 8 -20.83 6.55 2.05
C VAL A 8 -20.76 5.02 2.08
N LEU A 9 -19.55 4.48 2.24
CA LEU A 9 -19.36 3.03 2.39
C LEU A 9 -19.62 2.61 3.84
N THR A 10 -20.80 2.04 4.09
CA THR A 10 -21.15 1.52 5.42
C THR A 10 -20.55 0.14 5.64
N ALA A 11 -19.83 -0.05 6.74
CA ALA A 11 -19.14 -1.30 7.05
C ALA A 11 -19.57 -1.84 8.43
N LEU A 12 -20.06 -3.09 8.47
CA LEU A 12 -20.56 -3.76 9.67
C LEU A 12 -19.46 -4.73 10.20
N MET A 13 -19.04 -4.57 11.46
CA MET A 13 -18.03 -5.44 12.09
C MET A 13 -18.68 -6.74 12.59
N LEU A 14 -18.09 -7.90 12.28
CA LEU A 14 -18.42 -9.21 12.87
C LEU A 14 -17.16 -9.81 13.51
N THR A 15 -17.25 -10.29 14.73
CA THR A 15 -16.18 -11.02 15.43
C THR A 15 -16.31 -12.52 15.15
N ALA A 16 -15.43 -13.12 14.36
CA ALA A 16 -15.38 -14.57 14.14
C ALA A 16 -14.13 -15.19 14.80
N LEU A 17 -14.32 -16.30 15.53
CA LEU A 17 -13.28 -17.15 16.11
C LEU A 17 -12.74 -18.14 15.05
N ASN A 18 -11.47 -18.54 15.20
CA ASN A 18 -10.60 -19.16 14.19
C ASN A 18 -11.07 -20.49 13.55
N GLY A 19 -10.67 -20.71 12.29
CA GLY A 19 -10.55 -22.00 11.60
C GLY A 19 -9.62 -21.87 10.39
N TYR A 20 -8.56 -22.68 10.30
CA TYR A 20 -7.58 -22.70 9.21
C TYR A 20 -8.10 -23.49 7.99
N SER A 21 -8.07 -22.86 6.80
CA SER A 21 -7.89 -23.48 5.48
C SER A 21 -7.88 -22.35 4.42
N THR A 22 -6.91 -22.33 3.51
CA THR A 22 -6.90 -21.43 2.35
C THR A 22 -7.68 -22.05 1.20
N GLU A 23 -9.00 -21.95 1.22
CA GLU A 23 -9.85 -21.92 0.03
C GLU A 23 -11.01 -20.98 0.32
N ILE A 24 -10.96 -19.78 -0.25
CA ILE A 24 -12.08 -18.84 -0.19
C ILE A 24 -13.06 -19.26 -1.29
N GLU A 25 -14.08 -20.02 -0.91
CA GLU A 25 -15.26 -20.23 -1.75
C GLU A 25 -16.26 -19.10 -1.46
N ILE A 26 -16.41 -18.15 -2.38
CA ILE A 26 -17.45 -17.11 -2.28
C ILE A 26 -18.57 -17.42 -3.27
N VAL A 27 -19.68 -17.91 -2.72
CA VAL A 27 -20.98 -17.87 -3.39
C VAL A 27 -21.45 -16.41 -3.42
N SER A 28 -21.24 -15.73 -4.55
CA SER A 28 -21.65 -14.33 -4.74
C SER A 28 -23.06 -14.25 -5.32
N SER A 29 -23.97 -13.56 -4.62
CA SER A 29 -25.29 -13.18 -5.16
C SER A 29 -25.69 -11.74 -4.85
N ALA A 30 -24.90 -10.96 -4.11
CA ALA A 30 -25.26 -9.59 -3.72
C ALA A 30 -24.03 -8.65 -3.70
N SER A 31 -24.26 -7.33 -3.84
CA SER A 31 -23.26 -6.25 -3.72
C SER A 31 -22.58 -6.16 -2.35
N VAL A 32 -22.97 -7.02 -1.41
CA VAL A 32 -22.43 -7.07 -0.06
C VAL A 32 -21.46 -8.24 0.01
N THR A 33 -20.19 -7.94 0.31
CA THR A 33 -19.11 -8.92 0.33
C THR A 33 -18.33 -8.86 1.63
N THR A 34 -17.65 -9.95 1.99
CA THR A 34 -16.72 -9.97 3.13
C THR A 34 -15.29 -9.90 2.59
N LEU A 35 -14.52 -8.93 3.08
CA LEU A 35 -13.09 -8.80 2.77
C LEU A 35 -12.28 -9.32 3.95
N GLN A 36 -11.29 -10.16 3.66
CA GLN A 36 -10.48 -10.82 4.66
C GLN A 36 -8.98 -10.70 4.38
N PHE A 37 -8.22 -10.40 5.44
CA PHE A 37 -6.77 -10.52 5.47
C PHE A 37 -6.34 -11.31 6.71
N SER A 38 -5.48 -12.30 6.51
CA SER A 38 -4.84 -13.04 7.59
C SER A 38 -3.57 -12.34 8.05
N ASN A 39 -3.12 -12.61 9.28
CA ASN A 39 -1.87 -12.10 9.86
C ASN A 39 -1.76 -10.56 9.83
N VAL A 40 -2.85 -9.89 10.16
CA VAL A 40 -2.86 -8.44 10.40
C VAL A 40 -2.33 -8.13 11.79
N LYS A 41 -1.80 -6.92 11.96
CA LYS A 41 -1.42 -6.35 13.26
C LYS A 41 -2.19 -5.06 13.51
N LYS A 42 -2.44 -4.77 14.79
CA LYS A 42 -2.97 -3.48 15.24
C LYS A 42 -2.10 -2.34 14.69
N GLY A 43 -2.74 -1.30 14.16
CA GLY A 43 -2.07 -0.15 13.57
C GLY A 43 -1.79 -0.26 12.07
N GLN A 44 -1.88 -1.45 11.49
CA GLN A 44 -1.86 -1.62 10.03
C GLN A 44 -3.09 -0.99 9.40
N GLN A 45 -3.04 -0.68 8.11
CA GLN A 45 -4.06 0.10 7.45
C GLN A 45 -4.69 -0.63 6.28
N ILE A 46 -6.02 -0.60 6.21
CA ILE A 46 -6.79 -1.13 5.09
C ILE A 46 -7.36 0.04 4.30
N THR A 47 -7.22 -0.02 2.99
CA THR A 47 -7.71 1.01 2.06
C THR A 47 -8.45 0.37 0.90
N ILE A 48 -9.57 0.95 0.46
CA ILE A 48 -10.21 0.59 -0.82
C ILE A 48 -10.06 1.77 -1.76
N LYS A 49 -9.62 1.49 -2.99
CA LYS A 49 -9.42 2.47 -4.05
C LYS A 49 -10.14 2.09 -5.33
N ASP A 50 -10.50 3.10 -6.13
CA ASP A 50 -10.95 2.89 -7.49
C ASP A 50 -9.79 2.76 -8.49
N ASN A 51 -10.10 2.56 -9.77
CA ASN A 51 -9.13 2.47 -10.84
C ASN A 51 -8.36 3.79 -11.15
N SER A 52 -8.77 4.91 -10.55
CA SER A 52 -8.04 6.18 -10.61
C SER A 52 -7.16 6.39 -9.37
N ASN A 53 -6.95 5.35 -8.55
CA ASN A 53 -6.25 5.38 -7.27
C ASN A 53 -6.89 6.31 -6.21
N ILE A 54 -8.15 6.71 -6.39
CA ILE A 54 -8.88 7.52 -5.41
C ILE A 54 -9.27 6.64 -4.24
N THR A 55 -8.93 7.07 -3.02
CA THR A 55 -9.29 6.36 -1.79
C THR A 55 -10.76 6.56 -1.47
N LEU A 56 -11.52 5.47 -1.50
CA LEU A 56 -12.95 5.43 -1.18
C LEU A 56 -13.21 5.04 0.28
N TYR A 57 -12.29 4.27 0.86
CA TYR A 57 -12.37 3.80 2.23
C TYR A 57 -10.99 3.68 2.85
N LYS A 58 -10.90 3.96 4.15
CA LYS A 58 -9.66 3.85 4.91
C LYS A 58 -9.96 3.49 6.36
N GLU A 59 -9.28 2.49 6.89
CA GLU A 59 -9.41 2.05 8.28
C GLU A 59 -8.05 1.66 8.86
N VAL A 60 -7.86 1.93 10.14
CA VAL A 60 -6.74 1.38 10.92
C VAL A 60 -7.22 0.11 11.64
N VAL A 61 -6.51 -0.99 11.43
CA VAL A 61 -6.77 -2.28 12.05
C VAL A 61 -6.63 -2.17 13.57
N ALA A 62 -7.68 -2.58 14.30
CA ALA A 62 -7.74 -2.44 15.76
C ALA A 62 -7.06 -3.57 16.54
N GLY A 63 -6.86 -4.74 15.92
CA GLY A 63 -6.37 -5.96 16.59
C GLY A 63 -5.43 -6.80 15.73
N ASN A 64 -4.80 -7.78 16.35
CA ASN A 64 -3.92 -8.73 15.66
C ASN A 64 -4.72 -9.97 15.18
N GLY A 65 -4.19 -10.68 14.19
CA GLY A 65 -4.74 -11.97 13.75
C GLY A 65 -5.43 -11.86 12.39
N THR A 66 -6.71 -12.21 12.32
CA THR A 66 -7.48 -12.18 11.08
C THR A 66 -8.39 -10.96 11.06
N TYR A 67 -8.23 -10.11 10.06
CA TYR A 67 -9.21 -9.08 9.73
C TYR A 67 -10.27 -9.68 8.82
N ALA A 68 -11.54 -9.53 9.19
CA ALA A 68 -12.68 -9.84 8.34
C ALA A 68 -13.75 -8.76 8.54
N LYS A 69 -14.18 -8.11 7.46
CA LYS A 69 -15.22 -7.09 7.53
C LYS A 69 -16.16 -7.18 6.35
N ARG A 70 -17.45 -7.00 6.62
CA ARG A 70 -18.50 -6.98 5.60
C ARG A 70 -18.65 -5.56 5.06
N PHE A 71 -18.58 -5.43 3.75
CA PHE A 71 -18.70 -4.18 3.02
C PHE A 71 -19.95 -4.22 2.15
N ASP A 72 -20.81 -3.21 2.32
CA ASP A 72 -21.89 -2.95 1.38
C ASP A 72 -21.37 -2.05 0.25
N LEU A 73 -21.12 -2.63 -0.92
CA LEU A 73 -20.56 -1.94 -2.08
C LEU A 73 -21.65 -1.52 -3.09
N THR A 74 -22.94 -1.55 -2.70
CA THR A 74 -24.07 -1.19 -3.58
C THR A 74 -23.96 0.21 -4.19
N ALA A 75 -23.36 1.15 -3.47
CA ALA A 75 -23.23 2.54 -3.90
C ALA A 75 -22.08 2.77 -4.89
N LEU A 76 -21.22 1.78 -5.13
CA LEU A 76 -20.12 1.88 -6.09
C LEU A 76 -20.60 1.56 -7.52
N GLU A 77 -20.10 2.30 -8.49
CA GLU A 77 -20.41 2.09 -9.90
C GLU A 77 -19.73 0.81 -10.44
N ASN A 78 -20.10 0.41 -11.67
CA ASN A 78 -19.40 -0.70 -12.32
C ASN A 78 -17.94 -0.30 -12.60
N GLY A 79 -16.99 -1.17 -12.27
CA GLY A 79 -15.57 -0.88 -12.45
C GLY A 79 -14.66 -1.85 -11.72
N THR A 80 -13.36 -1.57 -11.82
CA THR A 80 -12.29 -2.27 -11.09
C THR A 80 -11.90 -1.46 -9.87
N TYR A 81 -11.73 -2.17 -8.75
CA TYR A 81 -11.38 -1.61 -7.46
C TYR A 81 -10.25 -2.43 -6.84
N PHE A 82 -9.51 -1.79 -5.95
CA PHE A 82 -8.36 -2.36 -5.27
C PHE A 82 -8.56 -2.26 -3.77
N ILE A 83 -8.29 -3.35 -3.06
CA ILE A 83 -8.14 -3.33 -1.60
C ILE A 83 -6.68 -3.53 -1.25
N GLU A 84 -6.18 -2.67 -0.36
CA GLU A 84 -4.80 -2.64 0.06
C GLU A 84 -4.70 -2.85 1.57
N LEU A 85 -3.83 -3.74 2.01
CA LEU A 85 -3.35 -3.84 3.38
C LEU A 85 -1.92 -3.30 3.46
N SER A 86 -1.76 -2.11 4.02
CA SER A 86 -0.45 -1.50 4.29
C SER A 86 0.07 -1.99 5.63
N LYS A 87 1.14 -2.78 5.58
CA LYS A 87 1.90 -3.29 6.73
C LYS A 87 3.19 -2.48 6.92
N ASP A 88 4.04 -2.90 7.85
CA ASP A 88 5.27 -2.21 8.21
C ASP A 88 6.25 -2.16 7.02
N CYS A 89 6.50 -3.29 6.34
CA CYS A 89 7.49 -3.39 5.27
C CYS A 89 6.88 -3.67 3.87
N GLU A 90 5.60 -4.00 3.78
CA GLU A 90 4.93 -4.38 2.53
C GLU A 90 3.52 -3.79 2.44
N ILE A 91 3.01 -3.65 1.23
CA ILE A 91 1.61 -3.38 0.92
C ILE A 91 1.10 -4.58 0.11
N ILE A 92 0.08 -5.26 0.62
CA ILE A 92 -0.60 -6.34 -0.10
C ILE A 92 -1.79 -5.75 -0.83
N VAL A 93 -1.90 -5.98 -2.13
CA VAL A 93 -2.97 -5.46 -2.99
C VAL A 93 -3.76 -6.63 -3.57
N LYS A 94 -5.09 -6.55 -3.53
CA LYS A 94 -6.01 -7.45 -4.24
C LYS A 94 -6.97 -6.64 -5.07
N SER A 95 -7.41 -7.18 -6.20
CA SER A 95 -8.39 -6.51 -7.06
C SER A 95 -9.73 -7.24 -7.11
N PHE A 96 -10.79 -6.46 -7.28
CA PHE A 96 -12.13 -6.97 -7.51
C PHE A 96 -12.87 -6.07 -8.49
N THR A 97 -13.90 -6.62 -9.12
CA THR A 97 -14.77 -5.90 -10.07
C THR A 97 -16.18 -5.81 -9.54
N ILE A 98 -16.87 -4.74 -9.91
CA ILE A 98 -18.30 -4.59 -9.74
C ILE A 98 -18.94 -4.56 -11.12
N GLN A 99 -19.86 -5.49 -11.38
CA GLN A 99 -20.64 -5.53 -12.61
C GLN A 99 -22.10 -5.84 -12.29
N GLY A 100 -22.98 -4.87 -12.56
CA GLY A 100 -24.41 -5.01 -12.30
C GLY A 100 -24.69 -5.32 -10.83
N ASN A 101 -24.07 -4.56 -9.91
CA ASN A 101 -24.21 -4.74 -8.47
C ASN A 101 -23.73 -6.12 -7.97
N ARG A 102 -22.81 -6.75 -8.68
CA ARG A 102 -22.17 -8.01 -8.26
C ARG A 102 -20.68 -7.81 -8.13
N VAL A 103 -20.16 -8.17 -6.96
CA VAL A 103 -18.73 -8.14 -6.65
C VAL A 103 -18.10 -9.45 -7.09
N ARG A 104 -17.02 -9.39 -7.88
CA ARG A 104 -16.21 -10.54 -8.27
C ARG A 104 -14.74 -10.27 -7.97
N PHE A 105 -14.13 -11.08 -7.10
CA PHE A 105 -12.68 -11.04 -6.91
C PHE A 105 -11.98 -11.60 -8.14
N ILE A 106 -10.93 -10.91 -8.57
CA ILE A 106 -10.10 -11.39 -9.66
C ILE A 106 -9.11 -12.40 -9.05
N GLN A 107 -9.23 -13.66 -9.45
CA GLN A 107 -8.29 -14.71 -9.05
C GLN A 107 -6.86 -14.33 -9.46
N ASP A 108 -5.88 -14.72 -8.64
CA ASP A 108 -4.45 -14.46 -8.85
C ASP A 108 -4.06 -12.99 -9.05
N SER A 109 -4.93 -12.06 -8.65
CA SER A 109 -4.63 -10.62 -8.69
C SER A 109 -3.90 -10.10 -7.45
N GLU A 110 -3.56 -10.97 -6.51
CA GLU A 110 -2.80 -10.58 -5.32
C GLU A 110 -1.35 -10.27 -5.71
N TYR A 111 -0.89 -9.07 -5.38
CA TYR A 111 0.52 -8.72 -5.51
C TYR A 111 0.99 -7.89 -4.31
N LYS A 112 2.31 -7.81 -4.16
CA LYS A 112 2.97 -7.13 -3.05
C LYS A 112 3.87 -6.01 -3.55
N ILE A 113 3.83 -4.90 -2.83
CA ILE A 113 4.77 -3.79 -2.98
C ILE A 113 5.60 -3.73 -1.70
N PHE A 114 6.90 -4.02 -1.79
CA PHE A 114 7.80 -3.82 -0.66
C PHE A 114 8.17 -2.35 -0.54
N LYS A 115 8.10 -1.82 0.67
CA LYS A 115 8.47 -0.44 0.96
C LYS A 115 10.00 -0.31 0.87
N PRO A 116 10.52 0.77 0.26
CA PRO A 116 11.94 1.02 0.28
C PRO A 116 12.40 1.33 1.72
N THR A 117 13.66 1.02 1.99
CA THR A 117 14.31 1.21 3.27
C THR A 117 15.51 2.10 3.11
N VAL A 118 15.80 2.88 4.15
CA VAL A 118 16.95 3.78 4.21
C VAL A 118 17.73 3.46 5.48
N ARG A 119 19.03 3.24 5.34
CA ARG A 119 19.95 3.03 6.47
C ARG A 119 21.11 3.99 6.34
N LEU A 120 21.46 4.65 7.45
CA LEU A 120 22.69 5.41 7.57
C LEU A 120 23.74 4.55 8.27
N ASP A 121 24.92 4.44 7.67
CA ASP A 121 26.07 3.73 8.22
C ASP A 121 27.32 4.61 8.09
N ASN A 122 27.66 5.31 9.18
CA ASN A 122 28.54 6.48 9.17
C ASN A 122 28.04 7.52 8.13
N GLU A 123 28.86 7.91 7.17
CA GLU A 123 28.47 8.82 6.10
C GLU A 123 27.88 8.11 4.86
N HIS A 124 27.62 6.81 4.91
CA HIS A 124 27.02 6.07 3.80
C HIS A 124 25.51 5.95 3.98
N LEU A 125 24.76 6.58 3.08
CA LEU A 125 23.32 6.44 2.99
C LEU A 125 22.97 5.30 2.04
N ILE A 126 22.42 4.22 2.59
CA ILE A 126 22.04 3.02 1.85
C ILE A 126 20.53 3.05 1.62
N VAL A 127 20.11 3.01 0.36
CA VAL A 127 18.70 2.93 -0.05
C VAL A 127 18.47 1.61 -0.76
N SER A 128 17.48 0.83 -0.31
CA SER A 128 17.20 -0.50 -0.86
C SER A 128 15.71 -0.82 -0.93
N GLN A 129 15.29 -1.53 -1.98
CA GLN A 129 13.93 -2.02 -2.18
C GLN A 129 13.91 -3.36 -2.93
N LEU A 130 13.05 -4.29 -2.51
CA LEU A 130 12.70 -5.47 -3.29
C LEU A 130 11.60 -5.12 -4.31
N SER A 131 11.94 -5.07 -5.60
CA SER A 131 11.03 -4.74 -6.70
C SER A 131 10.59 -6.00 -7.45
N LEU A 132 9.45 -6.57 -7.07
CA LEU A 132 8.86 -7.73 -7.75
C LEU A 132 8.10 -7.37 -9.03
N THR A 133 7.75 -6.08 -9.19
CA THR A 133 6.99 -5.57 -10.34
C THR A 133 7.88 -4.88 -11.38
N ASN A 134 9.21 -4.92 -11.19
CA ASN A 134 10.20 -4.19 -11.99
C ASN A 134 9.93 -2.67 -12.08
N ALA A 135 9.15 -2.11 -11.15
CA ALA A 135 8.92 -0.67 -11.07
C ALA A 135 10.25 0.03 -10.70
N PRO A 136 10.58 1.15 -11.34
CA PRO A 136 11.75 1.95 -10.98
C PRO A 136 11.57 2.56 -9.58
N LEU A 137 12.69 2.81 -8.90
CA LEU A 137 12.74 3.57 -7.67
C LEU A 137 13.41 4.92 -7.95
N ASN A 138 12.61 5.99 -7.95
CA ASN A 138 13.12 7.36 -8.02
C ASN A 138 13.47 7.82 -6.60
N VAL A 139 14.67 8.35 -6.42
CA VAL A 139 15.18 8.83 -5.14
C VAL A 139 15.51 10.32 -5.28
N GLU A 140 15.03 11.11 -4.35
CA GLU A 140 15.39 12.52 -4.19
C GLU A 140 15.95 12.72 -2.78
N LEU A 141 17.11 13.36 -2.69
CA LEU A 141 17.78 13.65 -1.41
C LEU A 141 17.78 15.15 -1.19
N TYR A 142 17.28 15.56 -0.03
CA TYR A 142 17.24 16.94 0.41
C TYR A 142 18.14 17.13 1.64
N TYR A 143 18.79 18.29 1.72
CA TYR A 143 19.54 18.76 2.87
C TYR A 143 19.00 20.12 3.32
N ASN A 144 18.56 20.23 4.57
CA ASN A 144 17.90 21.41 5.13
C ASN A 144 16.78 21.96 4.22
N GLY A 145 16.00 21.06 3.61
CA GLY A 145 14.89 21.38 2.70
C GLY A 145 15.29 21.71 1.26
N VAL A 146 16.58 21.71 0.93
CA VAL A 146 17.08 21.96 -0.43
C VAL A 146 17.37 20.64 -1.12
N LEU A 147 16.84 20.43 -2.33
CA LEU A 147 17.15 19.25 -3.15
C LEU A 147 18.63 19.28 -3.55
N ILE A 148 19.39 18.25 -3.16
CA ILE A 148 20.82 18.13 -3.44
C ILE A 148 21.17 16.99 -4.39
N HIS A 149 20.27 16.01 -4.58
CA HIS A 149 20.50 14.89 -5.49
C HIS A 149 19.21 14.24 -5.96
N THR A 150 19.24 13.69 -7.17
CA THR A 150 18.17 12.88 -7.77
C THR A 150 18.76 11.66 -8.46
N ASP A 151 18.11 10.51 -8.34
CA ASP A 151 18.56 9.25 -8.92
C ASP A 151 17.38 8.35 -9.31
N ILE A 152 17.59 7.48 -10.29
CA ILE A 152 16.60 6.50 -10.74
C ILE A 152 17.27 5.12 -10.75
N ILE A 153 16.79 4.23 -9.90
CA ILE A 153 17.32 2.86 -9.75
C ILE A 153 16.38 1.90 -10.48
N THR A 154 16.90 1.15 -11.45
CA THR A 154 16.12 0.25 -12.32
C THR A 154 16.83 -1.08 -12.58
N GLY A 155 16.14 -2.03 -13.22
CA GLY A 155 16.75 -3.19 -13.87
C GLY A 155 17.13 -4.37 -12.97
N ALA A 156 16.93 -4.28 -11.65
CA ALA A 156 17.22 -5.35 -10.70
C ALA A 156 16.02 -5.69 -9.83
N THR A 157 15.90 -6.98 -9.46
CA THR A 157 14.90 -7.44 -8.49
C THR A 157 15.13 -6.80 -7.11
N ILE A 158 16.39 -6.59 -6.75
CA ILE A 158 16.78 -5.81 -5.56
C ILE A 158 17.37 -4.51 -6.07
N LEU A 159 16.62 -3.42 -5.93
CA LEU A 159 17.09 -2.07 -6.21
C LEU A 159 17.92 -1.62 -5.01
N ASN A 160 19.18 -1.26 -5.23
CA ASN A 160 20.07 -0.80 -4.17
C ASN A 160 20.95 0.35 -4.67
N ARG A 161 21.14 1.38 -3.84
CA ARG A 161 22.12 2.43 -4.04
C ARG A 161 22.73 2.87 -2.73
N VAL A 162 24.04 3.17 -2.78
CA VAL A 162 24.76 3.81 -1.69
C VAL A 162 25.14 5.22 -2.14
N TYR A 163 24.83 6.21 -1.31
CA TYR A 163 25.25 7.60 -1.49
C TYR A 163 26.26 7.96 -0.40
N GLN A 164 27.37 8.57 -0.80
CA GLN A 164 28.35 9.14 0.13
C GLN A 164 27.89 10.53 0.56
N LEU A 165 27.66 10.72 1.85
CA LEU A 165 27.38 12.02 2.46
C LEU A 165 28.70 12.67 2.93
N SER A 166 28.69 13.99 3.07
CA SER A 166 29.84 14.73 3.56
C SER A 166 29.85 14.74 5.09
N ALA A 167 30.94 14.29 5.71
CA ALA A 167 31.09 14.29 7.18
C ALA A 167 31.01 15.69 7.82
N SER A 168 31.28 16.75 7.03
CA SER A 168 31.23 18.14 7.51
C SER A 168 29.86 18.79 7.38
N GLN A 169 28.95 18.22 6.58
CA GLN A 169 27.60 18.73 6.38
C GLN A 169 26.63 18.08 7.36
N LYS A 170 26.60 18.62 8.58
CA LYS A 170 25.67 18.20 9.63
C LYS A 170 24.37 18.96 9.53
N GLY A 171 23.25 18.27 9.70
CA GLY A 171 21.93 18.88 9.57
C GLY A 171 20.83 17.89 9.19
N ALA A 172 19.68 18.43 8.82
CA ALA A 172 18.51 17.63 8.51
C ALA A 172 18.57 17.12 7.06
N TYR A 173 18.33 15.83 6.89
CA TYR A 173 18.24 15.17 5.60
C TYR A 173 16.87 14.54 5.42
N THR A 174 16.37 14.59 4.18
CA THR A 174 15.14 13.94 3.76
C THR A 174 15.38 13.14 2.50
N VAL A 175 15.01 11.86 2.51
CA VAL A 175 14.99 10.99 1.33
C VAL A 175 13.55 10.79 0.92
N VAL A 176 13.20 11.27 -0.27
CA VAL A 176 11.91 10.99 -0.90
C VAL A 176 12.12 9.88 -1.92
N MET A 177 11.31 8.84 -1.82
CA MET A 177 11.42 7.62 -2.61
C MET A 177 10.09 7.34 -3.28
N ASN A 178 10.07 7.31 -4.61
CA ASN A 178 8.87 7.08 -5.41
C ASN A 178 9.00 5.79 -6.23
N THR A 179 7.99 4.94 -6.15
CA THR A 179 7.93 3.68 -6.91
C THR A 179 6.49 3.40 -7.31
N GLY A 180 6.23 3.32 -8.62
CA GLY A 180 4.86 3.32 -9.15
C GLY A 180 4.09 4.57 -8.69
N ASP A 181 2.94 4.35 -8.04
CA ASP A 181 2.08 5.40 -7.46
C ASP A 181 2.31 5.59 -5.94
N ARG A 182 3.42 5.05 -5.42
CA ARG A 182 3.76 5.11 -4.00
C ARG A 182 4.87 6.11 -3.74
N ASN A 183 4.66 6.92 -2.71
CA ASN A 183 5.63 7.87 -2.18
C ASN A 183 5.98 7.46 -0.73
N PHE A 184 7.28 7.44 -0.44
CA PHE A 184 7.82 7.16 0.88
C PHE A 184 8.81 8.25 1.25
N VAL A 185 8.80 8.69 2.50
CA VAL A 185 9.68 9.75 2.99
C VAL A 185 10.38 9.25 4.24
N GLN A 186 11.70 9.32 4.23
CA GLN A 186 12.53 9.10 5.42
C GLN A 186 13.24 10.39 5.78
N ASN A 187 13.15 10.78 7.06
CA ASN A 187 13.93 11.88 7.62
C ASN A 187 14.99 11.33 8.55
N PHE A 188 16.15 11.99 8.58
CA PHE A 188 17.21 11.75 9.56
C PHE A 188 18.06 13.00 9.75
N THR A 189 18.95 12.99 10.74
CA THR A 189 19.87 14.09 11.03
C THR A 189 21.26 13.52 11.25
N ILE A 190 22.26 14.21 10.71
CA ILE A 190 23.70 13.93 10.90
C ILE A 190 24.31 15.06 11.73
#